data_AF-A0A5C5RX06-F1
#
_entry.id   AF-A0A5C5RX06-F1
#
_cell.length_a   1.000
_cell.length_b   1.000
_cell.length_c   1.000
_cell.angle_alpha   90.00
_cell.angle_beta   90.00
_cell.angle_gamma   90.00
#
_symmetry.space_group_name_H-M   'P 1'
#
loop_
_entity.id
_entity.type
_entity.pdbx_description
1 polymer ?
#
loop_
_entity_poly.entity_id
_entity_poly.type
_entity_poly.pdbx_seq_one_letter_code
_entity_poly.pdbx_strand_id
1 'polypeptide(L)'
;MLDAYTANVARRPVLKIGHADPVNDGAPSFGWIENLALTEGGACLVGDLAGVPQWLADAMPTAYPSRSIEAVRGYIDADGTRWPWVLDGLALLGATTPAMGNLDEIRELVTASRTQTTARRVAAARARRRRRAHHQ
;
A
#
# COMPACT_ATOMS: atom_id res chain seq x y z
N MET A 1 -10.80 0.66 -6.05
CA MET A 1 -10.88 -0.37 -5.00
C MET A 1 -12.31 -0.67 -4.64
N LEU A 2 -13.10 0.31 -4.16
CA LEU A 2 -14.51 0.07 -3.83
C LEU A 2 -15.30 -0.51 -5.02
N ASP A 3 -15.16 0.05 -6.22
CA ASP A 3 -15.87 -0.46 -7.41
C ASP A 3 -15.54 -1.93 -7.71
N ALA A 4 -14.27 -2.31 -7.60
CA ALA A 4 -13.82 -3.69 -7.83
C ALA A 4 -14.36 -4.65 -6.76
N TYR A 5 -14.45 -4.19 -5.51
CA TYR A 5 -15.05 -4.96 -4.42
C TYR A 5 -16.56 -5.15 -4.63
N THR A 6 -17.27 -4.08 -5.01
CA THR A 6 -18.72 -4.13 -5.28
C THR A 6 -19.04 -5.02 -6.49
N ALA A 7 -18.17 -5.00 -7.51
CA ALA A 7 -18.28 -5.90 -8.67
C ALA A 7 -17.84 -7.34 -8.37
N ASN A 8 -17.39 -7.64 -7.16
CA ASN A 8 -16.96 -8.98 -6.71
C ASN A 8 -15.88 -9.60 -7.61
N VAL A 9 -14.92 -8.77 -8.06
CA VAL A 9 -13.84 -9.13 -9.01
C VAL A 9 -12.89 -10.18 -8.44
N ALA A 10 -12.69 -10.16 -7.12
CA ALA A 10 -11.81 -11.09 -6.42
C ALA A 10 -12.51 -11.61 -5.17
N ARG A 11 -11.90 -12.62 -4.52
CA ARG A 11 -12.33 -13.07 -3.20
C ARG A 11 -12.34 -11.91 -2.20
N ARG A 12 -13.07 -12.08 -1.11
CA ARG A 12 -13.07 -11.12 0.00
C ARG A 12 -11.63 -10.82 0.45
N PRO A 13 -11.28 -9.55 0.70
CA PRO A 13 -9.95 -9.20 1.15
C PRO A 13 -9.66 -9.85 2.50
N VAL A 14 -8.52 -10.52 2.66
CA VAL A 14 -8.20 -11.29 3.88
C VAL A 14 -7.40 -10.48 4.89
N LEU A 15 -7.58 -10.78 6.17
CA LEU A 15 -6.75 -10.31 7.27
C LEU A 15 -5.59 -11.29 7.49
N LYS A 16 -4.36 -10.76 7.55
CA LYS A 16 -3.15 -11.55 7.81
C LYS A 16 -2.20 -10.86 8.80
N ILE A 17 -1.29 -11.64 9.39
CA ILE A 17 -0.20 -11.13 10.22
C ILE A 17 1.01 -10.87 9.33
N GLY A 18 1.53 -9.64 9.35
CA GLY A 18 2.74 -9.28 8.61
C GLY A 18 2.58 -9.23 7.09
N HIS A 19 3.64 -8.79 6.41
CA HIS A 19 3.78 -8.96 4.96
C HIS A 19 4.10 -10.41 4.60
N ALA A 20 4.07 -10.75 3.31
CA ALA A 20 4.56 -12.06 2.88
C ALA A 20 6.02 -12.21 3.32
N ASP A 21 6.29 -13.26 4.08
CA ASP A 21 7.63 -13.73 4.44
C ASP A 21 7.71 -15.24 4.17
N PRO A 22 8.90 -15.85 4.13
CA PRO A 22 9.04 -17.26 3.79
C PRO A 22 8.26 -18.24 4.67
N VAL A 23 7.80 -17.81 5.86
CA VAL A 23 7.03 -18.62 6.82
C VAL A 23 5.52 -18.35 6.68
N ASN A 24 5.14 -17.15 6.25
CA ASN A 24 3.75 -16.68 6.16
C ASN A 24 3.18 -16.67 4.73
N ASP A 25 3.95 -17.06 3.72
CA ASP A 25 3.50 -17.22 2.34
C ASP A 25 2.62 -18.48 2.19
N GLY A 26 1.36 -18.36 2.59
CA GLY A 26 0.39 -19.47 2.64
C GLY A 26 -0.23 -19.71 4.03
N ALA A 27 0.06 -18.85 5.02
CA ALA A 27 -0.58 -18.90 6.32
C ALA A 27 -2.11 -18.74 6.21
N PRO A 28 -2.90 -19.34 7.14
CA PRO A 28 -4.33 -19.15 7.14
C PRO A 28 -4.70 -17.68 7.33
N SER A 29 -5.80 -17.28 6.70
CA SER A 29 -6.44 -15.99 6.97
C SER A 29 -6.99 -15.96 8.40
N PHE A 30 -6.85 -14.83 9.08
CA PHE A 30 -7.40 -14.59 10.41
C PHE A 30 -8.75 -13.85 10.37
N GLY A 31 -9.43 -13.84 9.23
CA GLY A 31 -10.64 -13.07 8.99
C GLY A 31 -10.60 -12.34 7.66
N TRP A 32 -11.58 -11.50 7.41
CA TRP A 32 -11.71 -10.77 6.15
C TRP A 32 -12.26 -9.36 6.38
N ILE A 33 -12.15 -8.53 5.35
CA ILE A 33 -12.75 -7.21 5.33
C ILE A 33 -14.15 -7.30 4.70
N GLU A 34 -15.11 -6.64 5.33
CA GLU A 34 -16.48 -6.49 4.81
C GLU A 34 -17.00 -5.07 4.94
N ASN A 35 -18.20 -4.82 4.39
CA ASN A 35 -18.86 -3.51 4.45
C ASN A 35 -17.95 -2.35 3.99
N LEU A 36 -17.17 -2.55 2.92
CA LEU A 36 -16.32 -1.49 2.39
C LEU A 36 -17.15 -0.28 1.98
N ALA A 37 -16.73 0.89 2.45
CA ALA A 37 -17.37 2.16 2.15
C ALA A 37 -16.33 3.27 1.99
N LEU A 38 -16.69 4.28 1.22
CA LEU A 38 -15.93 5.53 1.16
C LEU A 38 -16.50 6.52 2.18
N THR A 39 -15.61 7.13 2.95
CA THR A 39 -15.89 8.22 3.89
C THR A 39 -15.08 9.46 3.51
N GLU A 40 -15.24 10.55 4.26
CA GLU A 40 -14.50 11.80 4.06
C GLU A 40 -14.59 12.32 2.61
N GLY A 41 -15.80 12.27 2.02
CA GLY A 41 -16.02 12.72 0.64
C GLY A 41 -15.31 11.89 -0.42
N GLY A 42 -14.97 10.63 -0.12
CA GLY A 42 -14.25 9.74 -1.03
C GLY A 42 -12.76 9.63 -0.77
N ALA A 43 -12.23 10.36 0.21
CA ALA A 43 -10.80 10.36 0.52
C ALA A 43 -10.36 9.16 1.37
N CYS A 44 -11.27 8.57 2.14
CA CYS A 44 -10.96 7.48 3.06
C CYS A 44 -11.77 6.23 2.70
N LEU A 45 -11.11 5.08 2.69
CA LEU A 45 -11.75 3.77 2.52
C LEU A 45 -11.79 3.08 3.88
N VAL A 46 -12.99 2.73 4.33
CA VAL A 46 -13.23 2.05 5.61
C VAL A 46 -13.87 0.69 5.36
N GLY A 47 -13.74 -0.22 6.31
CA GLY A 47 -14.39 -1.53 6.30
C GLY A 47 -14.29 -2.22 7.66
N ASP A 48 -15.13 -3.21 7.86
CA ASP A 48 -15.22 -3.99 9.09
C ASP A 48 -14.30 -5.22 9.01
N LEU A 49 -13.57 -5.50 10.08
CA LEU A 49 -12.83 -6.75 10.21
C LEU A 49 -13.75 -7.82 10.80
N ALA A 50 -14.10 -8.81 9.98
CA ALA A 50 -15.04 -9.87 10.32
C ALA A 50 -14.38 -11.26 10.32
N GLY A 51 -14.96 -12.18 11.08
CA GLY A 51 -14.40 -13.52 11.29
C GLY A 51 -13.09 -13.53 12.09
N VAL A 52 -12.75 -12.43 12.76
CA VAL A 52 -11.51 -12.30 13.53
C VAL A 52 -11.60 -13.12 14.82
N PRO A 53 -10.66 -14.04 15.09
CA PRO A 53 -10.60 -14.75 16.37
C PRO A 53 -10.50 -13.77 17.54
N GLN A 54 -11.26 -14.01 18.61
CA GLN A 54 -11.34 -13.10 19.75
C GLN A 54 -9.97 -12.72 20.32
N TRP A 55 -9.07 -13.70 20.49
CA TRP A 55 -7.72 -13.47 21.01
C TRP A 55 -6.93 -12.46 20.15
N LEU A 56 -7.14 -12.48 18.84
CA LEU A 56 -6.48 -11.55 17.92
C LEU A 56 -7.16 -10.19 17.98
N ALA A 57 -8.49 -10.17 18.01
CA ALA A 57 -9.26 -8.94 18.16
C ALA A 57 -8.84 -8.15 19.42
N ASP A 58 -8.63 -8.86 20.53
CA ASP A 58 -8.18 -8.29 21.80
C ASP A 58 -6.72 -7.79 21.74
N ALA A 59 -5.85 -8.47 20.98
CA ALA A 59 -4.44 -8.13 20.85
C ALA A 59 -4.16 -7.02 19.82
N MET A 60 -4.99 -6.89 18.77
CA MET A 60 -4.81 -5.94 17.68
C MET A 60 -4.48 -4.50 18.11
N PRO A 61 -5.19 -3.89 19.09
CA PRO A 61 -4.94 -2.51 19.48
C PRO A 61 -3.53 -2.24 20.03
N THR A 62 -2.85 -3.26 20.57
CA THR A 62 -1.55 -3.10 21.25
C THR A 62 -0.42 -3.84 20.52
N ALA A 63 -0.64 -5.09 20.12
CA ALA A 63 0.36 -5.93 19.46
C ALA A 63 0.54 -5.59 17.98
N TYR A 64 -0.46 -4.95 17.35
CA TYR A 64 -0.46 -4.58 15.93
C TYR A 64 -0.91 -3.13 15.72
N PRO A 65 -0.15 -2.14 16.23
CA PRO A 65 -0.52 -0.73 16.15
C PRO A 65 -0.61 -0.22 14.71
N SER A 66 0.11 -0.85 13.78
CA SER A 66 0.14 -0.47 12.37
C SER A 66 -0.61 -1.48 11.50
N ARG A 67 -1.13 -1.01 10.36
CA ARG A 67 -1.75 -1.86 9.34
C ARG A 67 -1.25 -1.43 7.96
N SER A 68 -1.20 -2.36 7.03
CA SER A 68 -0.85 -2.09 5.63
C SER A 68 -1.82 -2.78 4.69
N ILE A 69 -2.26 -2.07 3.66
CA ILE A 69 -3.13 -2.66 2.64
C ILE A 69 -2.33 -3.60 1.74
N GLU A 70 -2.97 -4.67 1.32
CA GLU A 70 -2.48 -5.57 0.28
C GLU A 70 -3.37 -5.38 -0.94
N ALA A 71 -2.78 -5.04 -2.08
CA ALA A 71 -3.54 -4.71 -3.28
C ALA A 71 -2.83 -5.09 -4.56
N VAL A 72 -3.61 -5.52 -5.55
CA VAL A 72 -3.14 -5.78 -6.91
C VAL A 72 -3.38 -4.53 -7.76
N ARG A 73 -2.32 -4.03 -8.38
CA ARG A 73 -2.38 -2.88 -9.28
C ARG A 73 -2.57 -3.32 -10.73
N GLY A 74 -3.54 -2.73 -11.43
CA GLY A 74 -3.75 -2.95 -12.85
C GLY A 74 -4.19 -4.37 -13.19
N TYR A 75 -5.02 -4.96 -12.34
CA TYR A 75 -5.64 -6.27 -12.57
C TYR A 75 -6.48 -6.23 -13.84
N ILE A 76 -6.38 -7.27 -14.66
CA ILE A 76 -7.19 -7.46 -15.87
C ILE A 76 -8.04 -8.70 -15.62
N ASP A 77 -9.35 -8.50 -15.65
CA ASP A 77 -10.33 -9.57 -15.43
C ASP A 77 -10.48 -10.43 -16.71
N ALA A 78 -11.16 -11.56 -16.59
CA ALA A 78 -11.33 -12.53 -17.68
C ALA A 78 -12.07 -11.96 -18.89
N ASP A 79 -12.92 -10.95 -18.69
CA ASP A 79 -13.65 -10.22 -19.73
C ASP A 79 -12.82 -9.09 -20.39
N GLY A 80 -11.58 -8.87 -19.94
CA GLY A 80 -10.70 -7.81 -20.40
C GLY A 80 -10.87 -6.47 -19.67
N THR A 81 -11.79 -6.37 -18.71
CA THR A 81 -11.97 -5.17 -17.89
C THR A 81 -10.72 -4.91 -17.04
N ARG A 82 -10.22 -3.67 -17.08
CA ARG A 82 -9.05 -3.27 -16.30
C ARG A 82 -9.45 -2.58 -15.00
N TRP A 83 -9.03 -3.17 -13.90
CA TRP A 83 -9.21 -2.64 -12.55
C TRP A 83 -7.90 -2.00 -12.06
N PRO A 84 -7.84 -0.67 -11.87
CA PRO A 84 -6.61 0.01 -11.47
C PRO A 84 -6.04 -0.50 -10.14
N TRP A 85 -6.94 -0.82 -9.21
CA TRP A 85 -6.62 -1.30 -7.87
C TRP A 85 -7.71 -2.25 -7.37
N VAL A 86 -7.32 -3.48 -7.07
CA VAL A 86 -8.13 -4.50 -6.40
C VAL A 86 -7.55 -4.71 -5.00
N LEU A 87 -8.37 -4.57 -3.97
CA LEU A 87 -7.97 -4.83 -2.59
C LEU A 87 -7.95 -6.35 -2.37
N ASP A 88 -6.81 -6.88 -1.92
CA ASP A 88 -6.62 -8.31 -1.67
C ASP A 88 -6.58 -8.68 -0.18
N GLY A 89 -6.20 -7.71 0.67
CA GLY A 89 -6.20 -7.91 2.11
C GLY A 89 -5.68 -6.74 2.94
N LEU A 90 -5.50 -7.03 4.24
CA LEU A 90 -4.91 -6.14 5.23
C LEU A 90 -3.89 -6.92 6.07
N ALA A 91 -2.67 -6.43 6.11
CA ALA A 91 -1.61 -6.92 6.97
C ALA A 91 -1.61 -6.17 8.31
N LEU A 92 -1.68 -6.93 9.41
CA LEU A 92 -1.48 -6.44 10.77
C LEU A 92 0.03 -6.36 11.06
N LEU A 93 0.51 -5.17 11.42
CA LEU A 93 1.93 -4.88 11.61
C LEU A 93 2.22 -4.48 13.06
N GLY A 94 3.07 -5.26 13.70
CA GLY A 94 3.54 -5.05 15.08
C GLY A 94 5.02 -4.72 15.15
N ALA A 95 5.87 -5.72 14.88
CA ALA A 95 7.32 -5.56 14.85
C ALA A 95 7.84 -4.93 13.55
N THR A 96 7.11 -5.08 12.44
CA THR A 96 7.46 -4.50 11.16
C THR A 96 6.99 -3.05 11.10
N THR A 97 7.92 -2.11 10.98
CA THR A 97 7.60 -0.69 10.76
C THR A 97 6.80 -0.54 9.46
N PRO A 98 5.70 0.23 9.43
CA PRO A 98 4.99 0.52 8.19
C PRO A 98 5.90 1.27 7.22
N ALA A 99 5.57 1.23 5.92
CA ALA A 99 6.37 1.89 4.89
C ALA A 99 6.53 3.41 5.11
N MET A 100 5.55 4.06 5.76
CA MET A 100 5.66 5.40 6.36
C MET A 100 4.78 5.49 7.61
N GLY A 101 5.34 5.99 8.71
CA GLY A 101 4.73 6.05 10.03
C GLY A 101 3.87 7.29 10.30
N ASN A 102 4.07 8.39 9.57
CA ASN A 102 3.27 9.62 9.72
C ASN A 102 3.35 10.54 8.49
N LEU A 103 2.52 11.59 8.49
CA LEU A 103 2.44 12.57 7.40
C LEU A 103 3.72 13.39 7.22
N ASP A 104 4.51 13.56 8.28
CA ASP A 104 5.78 14.29 8.21
C ASP A 104 6.85 13.47 7.49
N GLU A 105 6.87 12.15 7.65
CA GLU A 105 7.71 11.25 6.85
C GLU A 105 7.34 11.30 5.36
N ILE A 106 6.05 11.46 5.03
CA ILE A 106 5.62 11.70 3.64
C ILE A 106 6.19 13.02 3.12
N ARG A 107 6.11 14.10 3.92
CA ARG A 107 6.64 15.42 3.55
C ARG A 107 8.15 15.36 3.37
N GLU A 108 8.86 14.63 4.22
CA GLU A 108 10.29 14.43 4.14
C GLU A 108 10.67 13.64 2.88
N LEU A 109 9.98 12.53 2.59
CA LEU A 109 10.18 11.75 1.38
C LEU A 109 9.94 12.57 0.11
N VAL A 110 8.88 13.38 0.07
CA VAL A 110 8.59 14.28 -1.05
C VAL A 110 9.68 15.35 -1.19
N THR A 111 10.16 15.90 -0.09
CA THR A 111 11.23 16.92 -0.07
C THR A 111 12.56 16.33 -0.53
N ALA A 112 12.91 15.14 -0.06
CA ALA A 112 14.08 14.40 -0.48
C ALA A 112 14.03 14.06 -1.99
N SER A 113 12.88 13.58 -2.48
CA SER A 113 12.65 13.25 -3.89
C SER A 113 12.77 14.48 -4.81
N ARG A 114 12.26 15.64 -4.37
CA ARG A 114 12.41 16.93 -5.09
C ARG A 114 13.87 17.38 -5.15
N THR A 115 14.59 17.24 -4.04
CA THR A 115 16.02 17.58 -3.94
C THR A 115 16.85 16.70 -4.88
N GLN A 116 16.60 15.38 -4.89
CA GLN A 116 17.30 14.43 -5.74
C GLN A 116 17.02 14.68 -7.24
N THR A 117 15.77 15.00 -7.59
CA THR A 117 15.39 15.38 -8.96
C THR A 117 16.13 16.63 -9.42
N THR A 118 16.23 17.64 -8.54
CA THR A 118 16.93 18.89 -8.82
C THR A 118 18.44 18.66 -8.98
N ALA A 119 19.06 17.89 -8.08
CA ALA A 119 20.48 17.53 -8.17
C ALA A 119 20.81 16.78 -9.47
N ARG A 120 19.97 15.82 -9.89
CA ARG A 120 20.12 15.11 -11.17
C ARG A 120 20.05 16.06 -12.38
N ARG A 121 19.14 17.04 -12.37
CA ARG A 121 19.04 18.06 -13.42
C ARG A 121 20.30 18.93 -13.49
N VAL A 122 20.84 19.34 -12.34
CA VAL A 122 22.07 20.15 -12.27
C VAL A 122 23.29 19.35 -12.75
N ALA A 123 23.41 18.07 -12.35
CA ALA A 123 24.48 17.19 -12.82
C ALA A 123 24.41 16.98 -14.33
N ALA A 124 23.22 16.71 -14.89
CA ALA A 124 23.02 16.57 -16.32
C ALA A 124 23.36 17.87 -17.10
N ALA A 125 23.00 19.03 -16.56
CA ALA A 125 23.34 20.33 -17.15
C ALA A 125 24.86 20.61 -17.12
N ARG A 126 25.54 20.30 -16.00
CA ARG A 126 27.01 20.40 -15.88
C ARG A 126 27.73 19.45 -16.84
N ALA A 127 27.27 18.21 -16.95
CA ALA A 127 27.82 17.24 -17.91
C ALA A 127 27.67 17.73 -19.37
N ARG A 128 26.50 18.29 -19.74
CA ARG A 128 26.30 18.92 -21.05
C ARG A 128 27.25 20.10 -21.31
N ARG A 129 27.47 20.98 -20.32
CA ARG A 129 28.41 22.10 -20.44
C ARG A 129 29.85 21.63 -20.64
N ARG A 130 30.31 20.64 -19.86
CA ARG A 130 31.66 20.06 -20.01
C ARG A 130 31.88 19.43 -21.38
N ARG A 131 30.89 18.70 -21.91
CA ARG A 131 30.97 18.13 -23.28
C ARG A 131 31.07 19.22 -24.34
N ARG A 132 30.31 20.32 -24.22
CA ARG A 132 30.40 21.44 -25.16
C ARG A 132 31.76 22.16 -25.13
N ALA A 133 32.36 22.27 -23.95
CA ALA A 133 33.69 22.88 -23.79
C ALA A 133 34.86 22.00 -24.28
N HIS A 134 34.64 20.70 -24.49
CA HIS A 134 35.63 19.78 -25.09
C HIS A 134 35.49 19.63 -26.62
N HIS A 135 34.46 20.22 -27.23
CA HIS A 135 34.25 20.24 -28.67
C HIS A 135 34.46 21.63 -29.29
N GLN A 136 35.17 22.51 -28.57
CA GLN A 136 35.73 23.78 -29.07
C GLN A 136 37.25 23.67 -29.03
#